data_AF-A0A916RL35-F1
#
_entry.id   AF-A0A916RL35-F1
#
_cell.length_a   1.000
_cell.length_b   1.000
_cell.length_c   1.000
_cell.angle_alpha   90.00
_cell.angle_beta   90.00
_cell.angle_gamma   90.00
#
_symmetry.space_group_name_H-M   'P 1'
#
loop_
_entity.id
_entity.type
_entity.pdbx_description
1 polymer ?
#
loop_
_entity_poly.entity_id
_entity_poly.type
_entity_poly.pdbx_seq_one_letter_code
_entity_poly.pdbx_strand_id
1 'polypeptide(L)'
;MIEKAWTAIKDWFCGTKVGAAKDCLLKLYSAESTDAEKLSAFRELKNLAAEPYQKHFVERQEPSHLSIWLFIGPDAAIIQHDLVLDDPKQA
;
A
#
# COMPACT_ATOMS: atom_id res chain seq x y z
N MET A 1 1.09 11.76 9.30
CA MET A 1 0.23 11.15 8.25
C MET A 1 0.08 9.65 8.45
N ILE A 2 1.19 8.93 8.66
CA ILE A 2 1.21 7.49 8.99
C ILE A 2 0.31 7.09 10.18
N GLU A 3 0.29 7.85 11.28
CA GLU A 3 -0.52 7.48 12.45
C GLU A 3 -2.03 7.46 12.19
N LYS A 4 -2.52 8.38 11.36
CA LYS A 4 -3.94 8.42 10.95
C LYS A 4 -4.28 7.22 10.05
N ALA A 5 -3.41 6.94 9.07
CA ALA A 5 -3.57 5.80 8.20
C ALA A 5 -3.56 4.49 8.99
N TRP A 6 -2.56 4.32 9.87
CA TRP A 6 -2.42 3.17 10.74
C TRP A 6 -3.66 2.97 11.64
N THR A 7 -4.13 4.03 12.30
CA THR A 7 -5.31 3.95 13.17
C THR A 7 -6.56 3.47 12.42
N ALA A 8 -6.65 3.80 11.13
CA ALA A 8 -7.80 3.49 10.31
C ALA A 8 -7.76 2.08 9.70
N ILE A 9 -6.58 1.46 9.56
CA ILE A 9 -6.42 0.10 9.03
C ILE A 9 -5.94 -0.94 10.05
N LYS A 10 -5.53 -0.55 11.27
CA LYS A 10 -4.97 -1.47 12.28
C LYS A 10 -5.87 -2.68 12.54
N ASP A 11 -7.20 -2.47 12.51
CA ASP A 11 -8.22 -3.49 12.76
C ASP A 11 -8.35 -4.50 11.61
N TRP A 12 -7.71 -4.24 10.46
CA TRP A 12 -7.65 -5.17 9.34
C TRP A 12 -6.60 -6.27 9.52
N PHE A 13 -5.70 -6.11 10.49
CA PHE A 13 -4.59 -7.01 10.75
C PHE A 13 -4.75 -7.72 12.08
N CYS A 14 -4.66 -9.05 12.07
CA CYS A 14 -4.75 -9.83 13.30
C CYS A 14 -3.38 -9.98 13.97
N GLY A 15 -3.28 -9.53 15.23
CA GLY A 15 -2.26 -9.91 16.22
C GLY A 15 -0.81 -9.87 15.73
N THR A 16 -0.30 -11.01 15.26
CA THR A 16 1.11 -11.18 14.87
C THR A 16 1.49 -10.45 13.58
N LYS A 17 0.50 -10.13 12.72
CA LYS A 17 0.72 -9.44 11.44
C LYS A 17 0.84 -7.92 11.59
N VAL A 18 0.49 -7.39 12.76
CA VAL A 18 0.45 -5.94 13.05
C VAL A 18 1.83 -5.30 12.90
N GLY A 19 2.89 -5.96 13.38
CA GLY A 19 4.26 -5.44 13.26
C GLY A 19 4.72 -5.30 11.82
N ALA A 20 4.54 -6.37 11.03
CA ALA A 20 4.89 -6.38 9.61
C ALA A 20 4.04 -5.39 8.78
N ALA A 21 2.74 -5.27 9.10
CA ALA A 21 1.86 -4.31 8.44
C ALA A 21 2.30 -2.87 8.71
N LYS A 22 2.73 -2.56 9.93
CA LYS A 22 3.24 -1.24 10.28
C LYS A 22 4.55 -0.92 9.55
N ASP A 23 5.45 -1.90 9.42
CA ASP A 23 6.68 -1.76 8.63
C ASP A 23 6.40 -1.49 7.15
N CYS A 24 5.44 -2.22 6.56
CA CYS A 24 5.00 -1.99 5.19
C CYS A 24 4.40 -0.58 5.01
N LEU A 25 3.60 -0.12 5.97
CA LEU A 25 3.04 1.23 5.94
C LEU A 25 4.15 2.29 6.06
N LEU A 26 5.18 2.06 6.88
CA LEU A 26 6.33 2.96 6.98
C LEU A 26 7.08 3.06 5.65
N LYS A 27 7.32 1.93 4.98
CA LYS A 27 7.96 1.89 3.64
C LYS A 27 7.14 2.64 2.59
N LEU A 28 5.81 2.46 2.60
CA LEU A 28 4.91 3.16 1.68
C LEU A 28 5.02 4.70 1.77
N TYR A 29 5.14 5.22 2.98
CA TYR A 29 5.25 6.66 3.23
C TYR A 29 6.69 7.17 3.27
N SER A 30 7.69 6.28 3.19
CA SER A 30 9.09 6.68 3.20
C SER A 30 9.44 7.39 1.90
N ALA A 31 10.06 8.57 2.02
CA ALA A 31 10.60 9.30 0.87
C ALA A 31 11.84 8.60 0.30
N GLU A 32 12.50 7.74 1.08
CA GLU A 32 13.71 7.01 0.69
C GLU A 32 13.38 5.70 -0.05
N SER A 33 12.14 5.22 0.06
CA SER A 33 11.71 3.99 -0.63
C SER A 33 11.42 4.25 -2.10
N THR A 34 11.96 3.38 -2.94
CA THR A 34 11.70 3.37 -4.38
C THR A 34 10.27 2.96 -4.69
N ASP A 35 9.79 3.27 -5.90
CA ASP A 35 8.44 2.91 -6.33
C ASP A 35 8.21 1.38 -6.33
N ALA A 36 9.25 0.61 -6.66
CA ALA A 36 9.22 -0.85 -6.57
C ALA A 36 9.06 -1.35 -5.12
N GLU A 37 9.76 -0.73 -4.17
CA GLU A 37 9.63 -1.06 -2.74
C GLU A 37 8.26 -0.67 -2.19
N LYS A 38 7.73 0.49 -2.59
CA LYS A 38 6.38 0.93 -2.20
C LYS A 38 5.32 -0.04 -2.73
N LEU A 39 5.46 -0.50 -3.97
CA LEU A 39 4.58 -1.51 -4.55
C LEU A 39 4.66 -2.84 -3.79
N SER A 40 5.88 -3.31 -3.51
CA SER A 40 6.10 -4.54 -2.75
C SER A 40 5.48 -4.45 -1.36
N ALA A 41 5.71 -3.35 -0.65
CA ALA A 41 5.12 -3.07 0.65
C ALA A 41 3.59 -2.99 0.58
N PHE A 42 3.01 -2.41 -0.47
CA PHE A 42 1.57 -2.35 -0.67
C PHE A 42 0.93 -3.74 -0.85
N ARG A 43 1.54 -4.59 -1.66
CA ARG A 43 1.09 -5.97 -1.89
C ARG A 43 1.23 -6.83 -0.63
N GLU A 44 2.31 -6.65 0.11
CA GLU A 44 2.51 -7.33 1.39
C GLU A 44 1.49 -6.86 2.43
N LEU A 45 1.22 -5.55 2.51
CA LEU A 45 0.16 -4.98 3.35
C LEU A 45 -1.21 -5.58 3.01
N LYS A 46 -1.53 -5.74 1.72
CA LYS A 46 -2.76 -6.43 1.28
C LYS A 46 -2.81 -7.89 1.72
N ASN A 47 -1.72 -8.62 1.59
CA ASN A 47 -1.65 -10.04 1.97
C ASN A 47 -1.73 -10.26 3.50
N LEU A 48 -1.24 -9.29 4.27
CA LEU A 48 -1.33 -9.30 5.72
C LEU A 48 -2.74 -8.96 6.23
N ALA A 49 -3.49 -8.15 5.47
CA ALA A 49 -4.86 -7.80 5.81
C ALA A 49 -5.79 -9.02 5.72
N ALA A 50 -6.79 -9.06 6.59
CA ALA A 50 -7.81 -10.10 6.52
C ALA A 50 -8.56 -10.02 5.19
N GLU A 51 -8.93 -11.18 4.65
CA GLU A 51 -9.61 -11.36 3.36
C GLU A 51 -10.72 -10.31 3.05
N PRO A 52 -11.67 -9.99 3.96
CA PRO A 52 -12.71 -9.01 3.65
C PRO A 52 -12.18 -7.59 3.40
N TYR A 53 -10.99 -7.26 3.91
CA TYR A 53 -10.36 -5.96 3.75
C TYR A 53 -9.42 -5.88 2.55
N GLN A 54 -9.02 -7.01 1.96
CA GLN A 54 -8.10 -7.00 0.81
C GLN A 54 -8.68 -6.29 -0.42
N LYS A 55 -10.02 -6.26 -0.55
CA LYS A 55 -10.73 -5.52 -1.61
C LYS A 55 -10.51 -4.00 -1.55
N HIS A 56 -10.08 -3.48 -0.41
CA HIS A 56 -9.81 -2.06 -0.21
C HIS A 56 -8.47 -1.62 -0.83
N PHE A 57 -7.63 -2.58 -1.20
CA PHE A 57 -6.34 -2.38 -1.85
C PHE A 57 -6.51 -2.51 -3.36
N VAL A 58 -6.49 -1.38 -4.05
CA VAL A 58 -6.70 -1.28 -5.49
C VAL A 58 -5.37 -0.94 -6.17
N GLU A 59 -4.97 -1.79 -7.10
CA GLU A 59 -3.85 -1.54 -8.01
C GLU A 59 -4.45 -1.25 -9.39
N ARG A 60 -4.19 -0.06 -9.94
CA ARG A 60 -4.57 0.32 -11.30
C ARG A 60 -3.33 0.36 -12.17
N GLN A 61 -3.21 -0.61 -13.05
CA GLN A 61 -2.14 -0.63 -14.04
C GLN A 61 -2.57 0.16 -15.26
N GLU A 62 -1.90 1.29 -15.46
CA GLU A 62 -2.04 2.13 -16.64
C GLU A 62 -0.86 1.85 -17.60
N PRO A 63 -0.93 2.28 -18.87
CA PRO A 63 0.09 1.97 -19.87
C PRO A 63 1.50 2.51 -19.55
N SER A 64 1.59 3.54 -18.71
CA SER A 64 2.83 4.28 -18.41
C SER A 64 3.14 4.40 -16.92
N HIS A 65 2.22 3.98 -16.04
CA HIS A 65 2.36 4.13 -14.60
C HIS A 65 1.46 3.12 -13.88
N LEU A 66 1.75 2.87 -12.61
CA LEU A 66 0.96 2.02 -11.73
C LEU A 66 0.45 2.86 -10.57
N SER A 67 -0.86 2.96 -10.44
CA SER A 67 -1.49 3.72 -9.38
C SER A 67 -1.94 2.77 -8.26
N ILE A 68 -1.50 2.99 -7.02
CA ILE A 68 -1.88 2.16 -5.86
C ILE A 68 -2.72 2.95 -4.85
N TRP A 69 -3.92 2.45 -4.59
CA TRP A 69 -4.94 3.17 -3.82
C TRP A 69 -5.45 2.31 -2.66
N LEU A 70 -5.53 2.91 -1.47
CA LEU A 70 -6.06 2.27 -0.26
C LEU A 70 -7.32 2.98 0.24
N PHE A 71 -8.46 2.31 0.15
CA PHE A 71 -9.76 2.87 0.52
C PHE A 71 -10.19 2.43 1.92
N ILE A 72 -10.54 3.33 2.83
CA ILE A 72 -11.04 2.92 4.17
C ILE A 72 -12.58 3.03 4.27
N GLY A 73 -13.20 3.45 3.18
CA GLY A 73 -14.65 3.55 3.05
C GLY A 73 -15.05 3.72 1.58
N PRO A 74 -16.34 3.99 1.33
CA PRO A 74 -16.87 4.13 -0.03
C PRO A 74 -16.29 5.32 -0.80
N ASP A 75 -15.86 6.37 -0.12
CA ASP A 75 -15.53 7.67 -0.76
C ASP A 75 -14.12 8.21 -0.47
N ALA A 76 -13.32 7.54 0.39
CA ALA A 76 -12.05 8.11 0.84
C ALA A 76 -10.89 7.10 0.70
N ALA A 77 -9.95 7.44 -0.20
CA ALA A 77 -8.63 6.85 -0.23
C ALA A 77 -7.74 7.54 0.81
N ILE A 78 -7.07 6.76 1.66
CA ILE A 78 -6.08 7.26 2.62
C ILE A 78 -4.67 7.22 2.05
N ILE A 79 -4.42 6.29 1.14
CA ILE A 79 -3.16 6.20 0.40
C ILE A 79 -3.48 6.28 -1.08
N GLN A 80 -2.78 7.18 -1.78
CA GLN A 80 -2.78 7.29 -3.22
C GLN A 80 -1.35 7.58 -3.65
N HIS A 81 -0.74 6.64 -4.39
CA HIS A 81 0.55 6.85 -5.02
C HIS A 81 0.47 6.47 -6.49
N ASP A 82 0.93 7.39 -7.35
CA ASP A 82 1.25 7.10 -8.73
C ASP A 82 2.72 6.70 -8.79
N LEU A 83 2.93 5.40 -8.98
CA LEU A 83 4.25 4.81 -9.14
C LEU A 83 4.59 4.87 -10.63
N VAL A 84 5.73 5.47 -10.95
CA VAL A 84 6.21 5.41 -12.32
C VAL A 84 6.84 4.03 -12.47
N LEU A 85 6.24 3.21 -13.34
CA LEU A 85 6.91 2.03 -13.84
C LEU A 85 7.99 2.55 -14.79
N ASP A 86 9.14 2.92 -14.23
CA ASP A 86 10.35 3.04 -15.02
C ASP A 86 10.60 1.62 -15.55
N ASP A 87 10.18 1.40 -16.80
CA ASP A 87 10.40 0.15 -17.52
C ASP A 87 11.89 -0.16 -17.34
N PRO A 88 12.30 -1.24 -16.65
CA PRO A 88 13.70 -1.62 -16.59
C PRO A 88 14.06 -2.25 -17.94
N LYS A 89 13.97 -1.46 -19.00
CA LYS A 89 14.70 -1.66 -20.22
C LYS A 89 15.75 -0.58 -20.20
N GLN A 90 16.90 -0.91 -19.65
CA GLN A 90 18.17 -0.96 -20.36
C GLN A 90 19.34 -1.06 -19.35
N ALA A 91 19.76 -2.29 -19.07
CA ALA A 91 21.17 -2.64 -18.85
C ALA A 91 21.38 -4.12 -19.19
#